data_AF-A0A7C3EWT5-F1
#
_entry.id   AF-A0A7C3EWT5-F1
#
_cell.length_a   1.000
_cell.length_b   1.000
_cell.length_c   1.000
_cell.angle_alpha   90.00
_cell.angle_beta   90.00
_cell.angle_gamma   90.00
#
_symmetry.space_group_name_H-M   'P 1'
#
loop_
_entity.id
_entity.type
_entity.pdbx_description
1 polymer ?
#
loop_
_entity_poly.entity_id
_entity_poly.type
_entity_poly.pdbx_seq_one_letter_code
_entity_poly.pdbx_strand_id
1 'polypeptide(L)'
;MGLAGGPVVLVVHHAGRAKGPDKLAEVAVHVAHGHDALNALPRVLLRPRRAGGEEHEKHEASGITSHGHSPPSVLTQVHRPVIIMPWRGRVCNGGYGVKRAEAVIAAAILAGSAALVFTRLGHNAFWNDEAYTALLAKSVWRTGDTSAVVGHNLIAFQGGAALENLRHRFDPPLAYYVAAPFLGLLGSHAFAGRLPFALCGLATIALMVRWAWRQSAAPLTWGVLAIAVVGNVSLMLFSRQCRYYALAMLLSTALAYLYVHGRRAETPRPQRLRWLLAMAALSVCLLATNYINYAAFYACAAVDYLAWGRRRCRLARRDLAMLFAPQVILGGLIVAVWNPLGKAVVPHENASWLADKATLFWWSLRDLSRCEFGVAALILSAPVLYWATRDAWLLRALSALLVYVAAATLLSPQPVSATSFADVRYLVPLIPLCIALGVLCINTLRRRVAATAIPLAVVAFGTNLLQLGPHVGDPVHSTLVEYVGELARPRATAYAVAAAWLNANAAEGESVWVLPEYALSPLMFHAPRAVYAWQLSWPPAEQFRGLPDIHFKDRVPPDTIVAFGPVVGPLRKMLSARGGYVPAATLDVYWRDDARPELFWHAFGPVARFDRATEAIYIFRRARAEN
;
A
#
# COMPACT_ATOMS: atom_id res chain seq x y z
N MET A 1 3.25 -36.34 3.91
CA MET A 1 2.51 -35.99 2.68
C MET A 1 3.49 -35.35 1.72
N GLY A 2 3.84 -36.07 0.65
CA GLY A 2 4.92 -35.69 -0.27
C GLY A 2 4.54 -34.53 -1.17
N LEU A 3 5.48 -33.59 -1.35
CA LEU A 3 5.37 -32.50 -2.31
C LEU A 3 6.28 -32.81 -3.50
N ALA A 4 5.67 -33.00 -4.66
CA ALA A 4 6.35 -33.10 -5.94
C ALA A 4 6.88 -31.71 -6.32
N GLY A 5 8.19 -31.63 -6.64
CA GLY A 5 8.80 -30.43 -7.21
C GLY A 5 8.19 -30.14 -8.57
N GLY A 6 7.59 -28.96 -8.74
CA GLY A 6 7.08 -28.49 -10.02
C GLY A 6 8.22 -28.18 -11.01
N PRO A 7 7.98 -28.23 -12.33
CA PRO A 7 9.00 -27.98 -13.33
C PRO A 7 9.43 -26.51 -13.36
N VAL A 8 10.74 -26.29 -13.49
CA VAL A 8 11.33 -24.99 -13.83
C VAL A 8 11.44 -24.92 -15.35
N VAL A 9 10.80 -23.94 -15.98
CA VAL A 9 10.91 -23.72 -17.44
C VAL A 9 11.85 -22.54 -17.68
N LEU A 10 12.93 -22.80 -18.41
CA LEU A 10 13.86 -21.79 -18.89
C LEU A 10 13.36 -21.26 -20.24
N VAL A 11 12.91 -20.01 -20.30
CA VAL A 11 12.54 -19.38 -21.57
C VAL A 11 13.75 -18.65 -22.11
N VAL A 12 14.35 -19.20 -23.17
CA VAL A 12 15.44 -18.57 -23.91
C VAL A 12 14.82 -17.81 -25.08
N HIS A 13 14.92 -16.48 -25.08
CA HIS A 13 14.52 -15.69 -26.24
C HIS A 13 15.51 -15.93 -27.38
N HIS A 14 15.01 -16.38 -28.53
CA HIS A 14 15.83 -16.54 -29.73
C HIS A 14 16.30 -15.15 -30.20
N ALA A 15 17.61 -14.92 -30.12
CA ALA A 15 18.24 -13.75 -30.72
C ALA A 15 18.01 -13.75 -32.24
N GLY A 16 17.48 -12.65 -32.76
CA GLY A 16 17.46 -12.41 -34.21
C GLY A 16 18.88 -12.43 -34.76
N ARG A 17 19.07 -13.03 -35.94
CA ARG A 17 20.37 -13.11 -36.64
C ARG A 17 21.02 -11.73 -36.72
N ALA A 18 22.12 -11.53 -35.98
CA ALA A 18 23.03 -10.42 -36.22
C ALA A 18 23.80 -10.69 -37.53
N LYS A 19 23.74 -9.75 -38.48
CA LYS A 19 24.62 -9.72 -39.65
C LYS A 19 25.85 -8.90 -39.29
N GLY A 20 26.94 -9.56 -38.91
CA GLY A 20 28.26 -8.93 -38.78
C GLY A 20 29.08 -9.46 -37.59
N PRO A 21 30.41 -9.58 -37.72
CA PRO A 21 31.29 -10.22 -36.74
C PRO A 21 31.52 -9.43 -35.43
N ASP A 22 31.06 -8.17 -35.31
CA ASP A 22 31.46 -7.28 -34.21
C ASP A 22 30.36 -6.96 -33.17
N LYS A 23 29.32 -7.80 -33.03
CA LYS A 23 28.30 -7.59 -31.98
C LYS A 23 28.03 -8.86 -31.18
N LEU A 24 28.63 -8.95 -29.99
CA LEU A 24 28.21 -9.88 -28.93
C LEU A 24 26.81 -9.48 -28.46
N ALA A 25 25.83 -10.35 -28.69
CA ALA A 25 24.46 -10.16 -28.24
C ALA A 25 24.31 -10.55 -26.77
N GLU A 26 23.69 -9.66 -25.99
CA GLU A 26 23.35 -9.88 -24.59
C GLU A 26 22.14 -10.84 -24.50
N VAL A 27 22.29 -11.92 -23.74
CA VAL A 27 21.21 -12.88 -23.49
C VAL A 27 20.60 -12.55 -22.13
N ALA A 28 19.39 -12.00 -22.13
CA ALA A 28 18.59 -11.85 -20.91
C ALA A 28 17.95 -13.20 -20.55
N VAL A 29 18.24 -13.72 -19.36
CA VAL A 29 17.63 -14.95 -18.82
C VAL A 29 16.56 -14.56 -17.79
N HIS A 30 15.29 -14.81 -18.11
CA HIS A 30 14.18 -14.69 -17.18
C HIS A 30 13.85 -16.06 -16.56
N VAL A 31 13.78 -16.11 -15.23
CA VAL A 31 13.32 -17.29 -14.47
C VAL A 31 11.95 -16.97 -13.89
N ALA A 32 10.92 -17.71 -14.30
CA ALA A 32 9.58 -17.66 -13.72
C ALA A 32 9.31 -18.96 -12.95
N HIS A 33 8.56 -18.86 -11.84
CA HIS A 33 8.30 -19.98 -10.92
C HIS A 33 6.81 -20.34 -10.83
N GLY A 34 6.49 -21.63 -10.69
CA GLY A 34 5.16 -22.12 -10.28
C GLY A 34 4.12 -22.23 -11.41
N HIS A 35 2.83 -22.05 -11.05
CA HIS A 35 1.66 -22.18 -11.93
C HIS A 35 1.74 -21.29 -13.20
N ASP A 36 2.60 -20.28 -13.20
CA ASP A 36 2.89 -19.38 -14.32
C ASP A 36 3.57 -20.09 -15.51
N ALA A 37 4.26 -21.22 -15.28
CA ALA A 37 4.88 -22.00 -16.36
C ALA A 37 3.85 -22.64 -17.31
N LEU A 38 2.65 -22.98 -16.82
CA LEU A 38 1.59 -23.60 -17.62
C LEU A 38 0.84 -22.61 -18.52
N ASN A 39 0.81 -21.33 -18.15
CA ASN A 39 0.15 -20.29 -18.95
C ASN A 39 0.98 -19.85 -20.17
N ALA A 40 2.27 -20.21 -20.23
CA ALA A 40 3.16 -19.90 -21.36
C ALA A 40 3.07 -20.91 -22.53
N LEU A 41 2.57 -22.14 -22.28
CA LEU A 41 2.55 -23.25 -23.23
C LEU A 41 1.68 -23.04 -24.49
N PRO A 42 0.51 -22.36 -24.46
CA PRO A 42 -0.34 -22.26 -25.65
C PRO A 42 0.21 -21.34 -26.75
N ARG A 43 1.25 -20.53 -26.49
CA ARG A 43 1.75 -19.52 -27.45
C ARG A 43 2.90 -19.99 -28.35
N VAL A 44 3.46 -21.18 -28.09
CA VAL A 44 4.58 -21.72 -28.89
C VAL A 44 4.10 -22.62 -30.04
N LEU A 45 2.88 -23.15 -29.99
CA LEU A 45 2.46 -24.25 -30.88
C LEU A 45 1.37 -23.95 -31.92
N LEU A 46 0.93 -22.71 -32.13
CA LEU A 46 -0.03 -22.42 -33.21
C LEU A 46 0.36 -21.20 -34.05
N ARG A 47 0.99 -21.47 -35.19
CA ARG A 47 0.95 -20.61 -36.38
C ARG A 47 0.21 -21.35 -37.50
N PRO A 48 -0.94 -20.86 -37.97
CA PRO A 48 -1.38 -21.10 -39.33
C PRO A 48 -0.79 -20.04 -40.26
N ARG A 49 -0.41 -20.49 -41.46
CA ARG A 49 0.09 -19.72 -42.61
C ARG A 49 -0.89 -18.62 -43.04
N ARG A 50 -0.33 -17.50 -43.52
CA ARG A 50 -1.02 -16.47 -44.32
C ARG A 50 -1.22 -16.93 -45.77
N ALA A 51 -2.39 -16.59 -46.31
CA ALA A 51 -2.70 -16.16 -47.68
C ALA A 51 -3.99 -15.32 -47.51
N GLY A 52 -4.31 -14.20 -48.17
CA GLY A 52 -3.86 -13.49 -49.38
C GLY A 52 -5.11 -12.72 -49.90
N GLY A 53 -4.93 -11.54 -50.53
CA GLY A 53 -5.99 -10.74 -51.23
C GLY A 53 -6.63 -9.63 -50.38
N GLU A 54 -6.50 -8.33 -50.71
CA GLU A 54 -7.22 -7.55 -51.78
C GLU A 54 -8.74 -7.47 -51.47
N GLU A 55 -9.49 -6.37 -51.56
CA GLU A 55 -9.42 -5.07 -52.25
C GLU A 55 -10.59 -4.19 -51.71
N HIS A 56 -10.59 -2.87 -52.00
CA HIS A 56 -11.72 -1.90 -52.15
C HIS A 56 -12.96 -1.96 -51.21
N GLU A 57 -13.57 -0.86 -50.74
CA GLU A 57 -14.18 0.23 -51.52
C GLU A 57 -14.74 1.33 -50.57
N LYS A 58 -14.87 2.55 -51.09
CA LYS A 58 -15.48 3.73 -50.47
C LYS A 58 -17.01 3.62 -50.45
N HIS A 59 -17.69 4.30 -49.52
CA HIS A 59 -18.86 5.13 -49.88
C HIS A 59 -19.24 6.15 -48.78
N GLU A 60 -19.44 7.39 -49.24
CA GLU A 60 -20.06 8.54 -48.59
C GLU A 60 -21.59 8.42 -48.47
N ALA A 61 -22.16 9.43 -47.78
CA ALA A 61 -23.52 10.02 -47.88
C ALA A 61 -24.42 9.72 -46.68
N SER A 62 -24.69 10.64 -45.74
CA SER A 62 -25.43 11.92 -45.82
C SER A 62 -26.96 11.78 -45.87
N GLY A 63 -27.61 12.19 -44.77
CA GLY A 63 -28.73 13.15 -44.82
C GLY A 63 -30.17 12.64 -44.65
N ILE A 64 -30.99 13.57 -44.10
CA ILE A 64 -32.45 13.76 -44.26
C ILE A 64 -33.34 13.48 -43.01
N THR A 65 -33.51 14.58 -42.24
CA THR A 65 -34.74 15.29 -41.79
C THR A 65 -36.08 14.61 -41.42
N SER A 66 -36.55 15.00 -40.23
CA SER A 66 -37.87 15.55 -39.82
C SER A 66 -39.20 14.83 -40.08
N HIS A 67 -39.96 14.62 -38.99
CA HIS A 67 -41.36 15.02 -38.68
C HIS A 67 -41.69 14.37 -37.31
N GLY A 68 -42.29 14.99 -36.29
CA GLY A 68 -43.32 16.01 -36.24
C GLY A 68 -44.66 15.37 -35.87
N HIS A 69 -44.94 15.14 -34.58
CA HIS A 69 -46.30 15.06 -33.99
C HIS A 69 -46.26 14.96 -32.44
N SER A 70 -46.99 15.86 -31.78
CA SER A 70 -47.61 15.71 -30.44
C SER A 70 -49.14 15.57 -30.66
N PRO A 71 -50.03 15.31 -29.67
CA PRO A 71 -49.91 15.13 -28.21
C PRO A 71 -50.73 13.85 -27.77
N PRO A 72 -51.29 13.59 -26.55
CA PRO A 72 -51.63 14.46 -25.41
C PRO A 72 -51.19 14.01 -24.00
N SER A 73 -51.32 14.99 -23.12
CA SER A 73 -51.12 15.05 -21.68
C SER A 73 -51.84 13.96 -20.88
N VAL A 74 -51.06 13.18 -20.12
CA VAL A 74 -51.55 12.35 -19.02
C VAL A 74 -51.10 12.95 -17.70
N LEU A 75 -52.09 13.28 -16.87
CA LEU A 75 -52.00 13.64 -15.46
C LEU A 75 -51.09 12.66 -14.71
N THR A 76 -49.89 13.11 -14.36
CA THR A 76 -49.03 12.41 -13.40
C THR A 76 -49.21 13.04 -12.03
N GLN A 77 -49.83 12.28 -11.13
CA GLN A 77 -49.88 12.58 -9.71
C GLN A 77 -48.46 12.83 -9.19
N VAL A 78 -48.21 14.07 -8.77
CA VAL A 78 -46.96 14.45 -8.12
C VAL A 78 -46.96 13.82 -6.72
N HIS A 79 -46.31 12.66 -6.60
CA HIS A 79 -45.89 12.14 -5.31
C HIS A 79 -45.02 13.21 -4.62
N ARG A 80 -45.53 13.75 -3.52
CA ARG A 80 -44.78 14.63 -2.63
C ARG A 80 -43.45 13.96 -2.24
N PRO A 81 -42.33 14.69 -2.26
CA PRO A 81 -41.07 14.13 -1.80
C PRO A 81 -41.19 13.80 -0.31
N VAL A 82 -40.97 12.53 0.02
CA VAL A 82 -40.74 12.05 1.39
C VAL A 82 -39.59 12.87 1.96
N ILE A 83 -39.93 13.80 2.85
CA ILE A 83 -38.98 14.58 3.63
C ILE A 83 -38.20 13.57 4.47
N ILE A 84 -36.89 13.51 4.20
CA ILE A 84 -35.92 12.72 4.95
C ILE A 84 -36.05 13.10 6.41
N MET A 85 -36.60 12.20 7.22
CA MET A 85 -36.65 12.37 8.67
C MET A 85 -35.22 12.58 9.18
N PRO A 86 -34.92 13.69 9.88
CA PRO A 86 -33.76 13.70 10.75
C PRO A 86 -33.98 12.60 11.78
N TRP A 87 -32.95 11.78 12.02
CA TRP A 87 -32.90 10.84 13.13
C TRP A 87 -32.94 11.65 14.44
N ARG A 88 -34.14 12.10 14.84
CA ARG A 88 -34.43 12.64 16.17
C ARG A 88 -34.70 11.44 17.05
N GLY A 89 -33.63 10.77 17.47
CA GLY A 89 -33.69 9.94 18.66
C GLY A 89 -34.20 10.81 19.80
N ARG A 90 -35.30 10.39 20.43
CA ARG A 90 -35.81 10.94 21.68
C ARG A 90 -34.62 11.01 22.65
N VAL A 91 -34.19 12.21 22.99
CA VAL A 91 -33.19 12.45 24.04
C VAL A 91 -33.91 12.18 25.36
N CYS A 92 -33.88 10.93 25.80
CA CYS A 92 -34.26 10.59 27.16
C CYS A 92 -33.18 11.18 28.08
N ASN A 93 -33.55 12.19 28.87
CA ASN A 93 -32.69 12.82 29.89
C ASN A 93 -32.43 11.87 31.08
N GLY A 94 -31.72 10.76 30.84
CA GLY A 94 -31.15 9.86 31.86
C GLY A 94 -29.62 9.92 31.80
N GLY A 95 -29.05 11.11 32.03
CA GLY A 95 -27.81 11.55 31.34
C GLY A 95 -26.45 11.30 31.99
N TYR A 96 -26.34 10.66 33.15
CA TYR A 96 -25.03 10.54 33.85
C TYR A 96 -24.38 9.15 33.80
N GLY A 97 -25.15 8.06 33.69
CA GLY A 97 -24.60 6.70 33.70
C GLY A 97 -24.02 6.24 32.35
N VAL A 98 -24.71 6.52 31.25
CA VAL A 98 -24.38 5.97 29.91
C VAL A 98 -23.05 6.53 29.38
N LYS A 99 -22.74 7.81 29.64
CA LYS A 99 -21.49 8.43 29.21
C LYS A 99 -20.25 7.83 29.89
N ARG A 100 -20.40 7.22 31.08
CA ARG A 100 -19.28 6.57 31.78
C ARG A 100 -18.86 5.27 31.08
N ALA A 101 -19.82 4.41 30.69
CA ALA A 101 -19.52 3.17 29.99
C ALA A 101 -18.85 3.42 28.63
N GLU A 102 -19.36 4.38 27.86
CA GLU A 102 -18.78 4.78 26.57
C GLU A 102 -17.36 5.31 26.72
N ALA A 103 -17.08 6.12 27.76
CA ALA A 103 -15.74 6.61 28.06
C ALA A 103 -14.77 5.48 28.44
N VAL A 104 -15.23 4.50 29.23
CA VAL A 104 -14.42 3.32 29.59
C VAL A 104 -14.09 2.48 28.36
N ILE A 105 -15.07 2.21 27.49
CA ILE A 105 -14.83 1.46 26.26
C ILE A 105 -13.91 2.25 25.33
N ALA A 106 -14.10 3.56 25.17
CA ALA A 106 -13.21 4.41 24.39
C ALA A 106 -11.77 4.38 24.91
N ALA A 107 -11.58 4.46 26.23
CA ALA A 107 -10.27 4.34 26.86
C ALA A 107 -9.67 2.95 26.63
N ALA A 108 -10.45 1.87 26.72
CA ALA A 108 -10.00 0.52 26.45
C ALA A 108 -9.58 0.32 24.98
N ILE A 109 -10.33 0.87 24.03
CA ILE A 109 -9.96 0.86 22.59
C ILE A 109 -8.60 1.54 22.41
N LEU A 110 -8.44 2.74 22.97
CA LEU A 110 -7.21 3.52 22.80
C LEU A 110 -6.02 2.87 23.50
N ALA A 111 -6.19 2.39 24.73
CA ALA A 111 -5.14 1.71 25.48
C ALA A 111 -4.75 0.37 24.84
N GLY A 112 -5.72 -0.45 24.45
CA GLY A 112 -5.47 -1.72 23.77
C GLY A 112 -4.81 -1.52 22.41
N SER A 113 -5.28 -0.57 21.60
CA SER A 113 -4.66 -0.26 20.32
C SER A 113 -3.26 0.33 20.50
N ALA A 114 -3.04 1.19 21.49
CA ALA A 114 -1.71 1.72 21.79
C ALA A 114 -0.76 0.60 22.23
N ALA A 115 -1.20 -0.34 23.06
CA ALA A 115 -0.40 -1.50 23.43
C ALA A 115 -0.01 -2.32 22.18
N LEU A 116 -0.96 -2.62 21.29
CA LEU A 116 -0.71 -3.36 20.06
C LEU A 116 0.20 -2.60 19.07
N VAL A 117 0.03 -1.29 18.93
CA VAL A 117 0.83 -0.46 18.01
C VAL A 117 2.24 -0.18 18.54
N PHE A 118 2.41 0.13 19.82
CA PHE A 118 3.70 0.59 20.35
C PHE A 118 4.60 -0.54 20.89
N THR A 119 4.04 -1.68 21.30
CA THR A 119 4.85 -2.80 21.82
C THR A 119 5.85 -3.26 20.78
N ARG A 120 7.15 -3.23 21.13
CA ARG A 120 8.26 -3.64 20.25
C ARG A 120 8.29 -2.92 18.90
N LEU A 121 7.83 -1.67 18.82
CA LEU A 121 7.73 -0.91 17.57
C LEU A 121 9.07 -0.88 16.78
N GLY A 122 10.21 -0.84 17.46
CA GLY A 122 11.53 -0.84 16.84
C GLY A 122 12.25 -2.18 16.79
N HIS A 123 11.59 -3.31 17.09
CA HIS A 123 12.28 -4.59 17.19
C HIS A 123 12.67 -5.16 15.82
N ASN A 124 11.73 -5.22 14.88
CA ASN A 124 12.01 -5.70 13.52
C ASN A 124 12.84 -4.65 12.77
N ALA A 125 13.80 -5.09 11.97
CA ALA A 125 14.48 -4.22 11.02
C ALA A 125 13.45 -3.58 10.06
N PHE A 126 13.87 -2.51 9.40
CA PHE A 126 13.06 -1.92 8.34
C PHE A 126 13.05 -2.85 7.15
N TRP A 127 11.89 -3.06 6.57
CA TRP A 127 11.81 -3.65 5.24
C TRP A 127 12.02 -2.59 4.16
N ASN A 128 12.15 -3.01 2.91
CA ASN A 128 12.58 -2.19 1.77
C ASN A 128 12.03 -0.74 1.80
N ASP A 129 10.70 -0.58 1.71
CA ASP A 129 10.06 0.74 1.60
C ASP A 129 10.24 1.60 2.86
N GLU A 130 10.30 0.96 4.04
CA GLU A 130 10.56 1.66 5.31
C GLU A 130 11.99 2.17 5.38
N ALA A 131 12.95 1.33 4.99
CA ALA A 131 14.36 1.69 5.01
C ALA A 131 14.63 2.80 4.00
N TYR A 132 14.03 2.73 2.82
CA TYR A 132 14.08 3.79 1.81
C TYR A 132 13.55 5.12 2.35
N THR A 133 12.39 5.07 3.02
CA THR A 133 11.78 6.26 3.66
C THR A 133 12.67 6.82 4.76
N ALA A 134 13.25 5.97 5.60
CA ALA A 134 14.11 6.38 6.69
C ALA A 134 15.46 6.95 6.20
N LEU A 135 16.04 6.39 5.15
CA LEU A 135 17.27 6.90 4.53
C LEU A 135 17.05 8.29 3.91
N LEU A 136 15.95 8.48 3.17
CA LEU A 136 15.59 9.79 2.64
C LEU A 136 15.25 10.79 3.75
N ALA A 137 14.59 10.36 4.83
CA ALA A 137 14.33 11.21 5.99
C ALA A 137 15.62 11.65 6.70
N LYS A 138 16.65 10.79 6.79
CA LYS A 138 17.99 11.20 7.27
C LYS A 138 18.61 12.25 6.36
N SER A 139 18.40 12.13 5.05
CA SER A 139 18.87 13.11 4.07
C SER A 139 18.16 14.46 4.23
N VAL A 140 16.84 14.46 4.40
CA VAL A 140 16.02 15.64 4.66
C VAL A 140 16.46 16.33 5.95
N TRP A 141 16.71 15.57 7.02
CA TRP A 141 17.22 16.13 8.29
C TRP A 141 18.56 16.86 8.11
N ARG A 142 19.45 16.32 7.29
CA ARG A 142 20.81 16.87 7.08
C ARG A 142 20.85 18.03 6.09
N THR A 143 20.03 17.98 5.05
CA THR A 143 20.17 18.85 3.87
C THR A 143 18.95 19.74 3.62
N GLY A 144 17.84 19.48 4.31
CA GLY A 144 16.55 20.11 4.01
C GLY A 144 15.85 19.57 2.76
N ASP A 145 16.41 18.55 2.09
CA ASP A 145 15.88 17.99 0.84
C ASP A 145 16.09 16.46 0.73
N THR A 146 15.50 15.81 -0.27
CA THR A 146 15.54 14.36 -0.50
C THR A 146 16.80 13.93 -1.28
N SER A 147 17.98 14.37 -0.86
CA SER A 147 19.25 13.95 -1.49
C SER A 147 19.41 12.42 -1.42
N ALA A 148 19.84 11.82 -2.53
CA ALA A 148 20.09 10.39 -2.64
C ALA A 148 21.44 9.98 -2.05
N VAL A 149 22.31 10.95 -1.69
CA VAL A 149 23.62 10.67 -1.10
C VAL A 149 23.53 10.79 0.41
N VAL A 150 23.75 9.70 1.13
CA VAL A 150 23.76 9.64 2.59
C VAL A 150 25.08 9.08 3.09
N GLY A 151 25.97 9.99 3.51
CA GLY A 151 27.37 9.63 3.80
C GLY A 151 28.08 9.23 2.50
N HIS A 152 28.74 8.08 2.51
CA HIS A 152 29.39 7.48 1.34
C HIS A 152 28.46 6.57 0.51
N ASN A 153 27.18 6.50 0.86
CA ASN A 153 26.22 5.63 0.18
C ASN A 153 25.26 6.40 -0.72
N LEU A 154 24.94 5.80 -1.87
CA LEU A 154 23.93 6.27 -2.80
C LEU A 154 22.63 5.49 -2.57
N ILE A 155 21.48 6.17 -2.63
CA ILE A 155 20.14 5.57 -2.55
C ILE A 155 19.55 5.57 -3.98
N ALA A 156 19.90 4.57 -4.79
CA ALA A 156 19.53 4.52 -6.21
C ALA A 156 18.72 3.27 -6.57
N PHE A 157 17.50 3.17 -6.02
CA PHE A 157 16.56 2.10 -6.36
C PHE A 157 16.27 2.05 -7.88
N GLN A 158 16.28 0.84 -8.43
CA GLN A 158 16.08 0.52 -9.84
C GLN A 158 16.99 1.33 -10.77
N GLY A 159 18.30 1.31 -10.51
CA GLY A 159 19.24 2.06 -11.36
C GLY A 159 19.14 3.57 -11.20
N GLY A 160 18.52 4.05 -10.11
CA GLY A 160 18.30 5.47 -9.90
C GLY A 160 17.16 6.07 -10.73
N ALA A 161 16.22 5.26 -11.23
CA ALA A 161 15.08 5.73 -12.05
C ALA A 161 14.22 6.82 -11.36
N ALA A 162 14.19 6.81 -10.03
CA ALA A 162 13.46 7.82 -9.24
C ALA A 162 14.25 9.14 -9.06
N LEU A 163 15.53 9.19 -9.43
CA LEU A 163 16.43 10.29 -9.14
C LEU A 163 16.43 11.36 -10.24
N GLU A 164 16.70 12.59 -9.83
CA GLU A 164 17.01 13.71 -10.70
C GLU A 164 18.00 14.62 -9.97
N ASN A 165 19.16 14.85 -10.59
CA ASN A 165 20.27 15.60 -9.99
C ASN A 165 20.63 15.07 -8.60
N LEU A 166 20.70 13.73 -8.45
CA LEU A 166 20.95 13.03 -7.19
C LEU A 166 19.92 13.32 -6.08
N ARG A 167 18.68 13.67 -6.44
CA ARG A 167 17.59 13.86 -5.48
C ARG A 167 16.41 12.97 -5.84
N HIS A 168 15.75 12.40 -4.83
CA HIS A 168 14.55 11.61 -5.05
C HIS A 168 13.37 12.53 -5.39
N ARG A 169 12.84 12.41 -6.62
CA ARG A 169 11.78 13.26 -7.18
C ARG A 169 10.57 12.47 -7.69
N PHE A 170 10.45 11.21 -7.29
CA PHE A 170 9.37 10.34 -7.74
C PHE A 170 8.18 10.35 -6.77
N ASP A 171 8.42 9.95 -5.52
CA ASP A 171 7.35 9.84 -4.52
C ASP A 171 7.03 11.21 -3.87
N PRO A 172 5.75 11.44 -3.51
CA PRO A 172 5.37 12.56 -2.67
C PRO A 172 6.14 12.58 -1.33
N PRO A 173 6.60 13.76 -0.87
CA PRO A 173 7.68 13.80 0.09
C PRO A 173 7.27 13.75 1.55
N LEU A 174 5.98 13.92 1.89
CA LEU A 174 5.57 14.27 3.26
C LEU A 174 5.99 13.22 4.29
N ALA A 175 6.00 11.93 3.92
CA ALA A 175 6.48 10.88 4.82
C ALA A 175 7.95 11.07 5.24
N TYR A 176 8.82 11.53 4.35
CA TYR A 176 10.23 11.79 4.65
C TYR A 176 10.38 12.96 5.62
N TYR A 177 9.64 14.04 5.38
CA TYR A 177 9.67 15.24 6.23
C TYR A 177 9.06 15.00 7.61
N VAL A 178 8.06 14.11 7.72
CA VAL A 178 7.48 13.70 9.00
C VAL A 178 8.45 12.83 9.80
N ALA A 179 9.18 11.91 9.15
CA ALA A 179 10.14 11.03 9.82
C ALA A 179 11.47 11.71 10.17
N ALA A 180 11.88 12.72 9.39
CA ALA A 180 13.16 13.41 9.53
C ALA A 180 13.46 13.91 10.96
N PRO A 181 12.58 14.68 11.65
CA PRO A 181 12.87 15.15 13.00
C PRO A 181 12.99 14.02 14.01
N PHE A 182 12.26 12.92 13.86
CA PHE A 182 12.36 11.79 14.79
C PHE A 182 13.66 11.03 14.63
N LEU A 183 14.09 10.75 13.39
CA LEU A 183 15.38 10.11 13.13
C LEU A 183 16.57 11.02 13.47
N GLY A 184 16.41 12.34 13.30
CA GLY A 184 17.40 13.34 13.65
C GLY A 184 17.59 13.52 15.15
N LEU A 185 16.50 13.56 15.92
CA LEU A 185 16.52 13.82 17.37
C LEU A 185 16.66 12.55 18.22
N LEU A 186 16.04 11.44 17.82
CA LEU A 186 16.04 10.19 18.61
C LEU A 186 17.07 9.18 18.14
N GLY A 187 17.66 9.37 16.96
CA GLY A 187 18.69 8.51 16.39
C GLY A 187 18.21 7.62 15.22
N SER A 188 19.17 7.01 14.54
CA SER A 188 18.94 6.20 13.33
C SER A 188 18.59 4.74 13.64
N HIS A 189 17.44 4.50 14.26
CA HIS A 189 16.96 3.14 14.56
C HIS A 189 15.47 2.98 14.22
N ALA A 190 15.01 1.72 14.17
CA ALA A 190 13.68 1.39 13.66
C ALA A 190 12.53 2.05 14.44
N PHE A 191 12.64 2.11 15.78
CA PHE A 191 11.66 2.78 16.63
C PHE A 191 11.47 4.26 16.26
N ALA A 192 12.57 5.01 16.09
CA ALA A 192 12.52 6.44 15.80
C ALA A 192 11.81 6.72 14.47
N GLY A 193 12.09 5.94 13.42
CA GLY A 193 11.43 6.11 12.13
C GLY A 193 9.94 5.74 12.14
N ARG A 194 9.53 4.72 12.91
CA ARG A 194 8.12 4.27 12.98
C ARG A 194 7.26 5.10 13.92
N LEU A 195 7.84 5.71 14.96
CA LEU A 195 7.13 6.48 15.99
C LEU A 195 6.12 7.51 15.43
N PRO A 196 6.48 8.42 14.50
CA PRO A 196 5.52 9.40 13.99
C PRO A 196 4.32 8.76 13.29
N PHE A 197 4.52 7.65 12.59
CA PHE A 197 3.45 6.95 11.87
C PHE A 197 2.58 6.13 12.83
N ALA A 198 3.17 5.50 13.85
CA ALA A 198 2.43 4.86 14.93
C ALA A 198 1.50 5.85 15.65
N LEU A 199 1.97 7.07 15.90
CA LEU A 199 1.14 8.16 16.45
C LEU A 199 0.01 8.56 15.48
N CYS A 200 0.26 8.61 14.17
CA CYS A 200 -0.79 8.86 13.17
C CYS A 200 -1.85 7.74 13.14
N GLY A 201 -1.42 6.48 13.30
CA GLY A 201 -2.31 5.32 13.43
C GLY A 201 -3.21 5.44 14.66
N LEU A 202 -2.64 5.72 15.83
CA LEU A 202 -3.41 5.94 17.05
C LEU A 202 -4.35 7.15 16.93
N ALA A 203 -3.92 8.23 16.29
CA ALA A 203 -4.76 9.40 16.01
C ALA A 203 -5.93 9.06 15.08
N THR A 204 -5.75 8.14 14.12
CA THR A 204 -6.82 7.62 13.27
C THR A 204 -7.88 6.91 14.12
N ILE A 205 -7.44 6.06 15.05
CA ILE A 205 -8.33 5.34 15.98
C ILE A 205 -9.06 6.32 16.91
N ALA A 206 -8.36 7.31 17.47
CA ALA A 206 -8.96 8.35 18.28
C ALA A 206 -10.01 9.16 17.51
N LEU A 207 -9.79 9.40 16.22
CA LEU A 207 -10.77 10.05 15.37
C LEU A 207 -12.00 9.17 15.11
N MET A 208 -11.83 7.85 14.94
CA MET A 208 -12.94 6.90 14.83
C MET A 208 -13.78 6.86 16.11
N VAL A 209 -13.13 6.80 17.28
CA VAL A 209 -13.77 6.90 18.61
C VAL A 209 -14.52 8.22 18.75
N ARG A 210 -13.90 9.35 18.39
CA ARG A 210 -14.54 10.66 18.38
C ARG A 210 -15.73 10.71 17.43
N TRP A 211 -15.66 10.03 16.29
CA TRP A 211 -16.77 9.94 15.35
C TRP A 211 -17.94 9.16 15.97
N ALA A 212 -17.70 8.01 16.59
CA ALA A 212 -18.72 7.24 17.31
C ALA A 212 -19.38 8.07 18.42
N TRP A 213 -18.59 8.80 19.20
CA TRP A 213 -19.07 9.72 20.23
C TRP A 213 -19.97 10.80 19.65
N ARG A 214 -19.54 11.44 18.56
CA ARG A 214 -20.33 12.50 17.89
C ARG A 214 -21.67 11.97 17.36
N GLN A 215 -21.74 10.70 16.99
CA GLN A 215 -22.97 10.07 16.53
C GLN A 215 -23.86 9.58 17.67
N SER A 216 -23.45 9.77 18.93
CA SER A 216 -24.16 9.23 20.10
C SER A 216 -24.45 7.73 19.93
N ALA A 217 -23.43 6.98 19.50
CA ALA A 217 -23.54 5.57 19.21
C ALA A 217 -24.01 4.79 20.46
N ALA A 218 -24.92 3.83 20.29
CA ALA A 218 -25.43 3.03 21.40
C ALA A 218 -24.31 2.22 22.08
N PRO A 219 -24.41 1.87 23.38
CA PRO A 219 -23.37 1.13 24.10
C PRO A 219 -22.94 -0.18 23.44
N LEU A 220 -23.88 -0.93 22.85
CA LEU A 220 -23.55 -2.15 22.12
C LEU A 220 -22.72 -1.86 20.85
N THR A 221 -22.97 -0.74 20.17
CA THR A 221 -22.17 -0.30 19.02
C THR A 221 -20.74 0.04 19.43
N TRP A 222 -20.53 0.57 20.64
CA TRP A 222 -19.19 0.75 21.20
C TRP A 222 -18.48 -0.59 21.42
N GLY A 223 -19.17 -1.60 21.94
CA GLY A 223 -18.61 -2.95 22.08
C GLY A 223 -18.21 -3.57 20.74
N VAL A 224 -19.08 -3.48 19.72
CA VAL A 224 -18.77 -3.95 18.35
C VAL A 224 -17.62 -3.18 17.74
N LEU A 225 -17.58 -1.85 17.90
CA LEU A 225 -16.47 -1.02 17.43
C LEU A 225 -15.16 -1.39 18.12
N ALA A 226 -15.18 -1.69 19.42
CA ALA A 226 -13.99 -2.08 20.15
C ALA A 226 -13.39 -3.37 19.60
N ILE A 227 -14.23 -4.39 19.40
CA ILE A 227 -13.82 -5.67 18.79
C ILE A 227 -13.33 -5.44 17.36
N ALA A 228 -14.00 -4.60 16.58
CA ALA A 228 -13.64 -4.34 15.19
C ALA A 228 -12.30 -3.60 15.05
N VAL A 229 -12.01 -2.63 15.92
CA VAL A 229 -10.75 -1.88 15.91
C VAL A 229 -9.61 -2.74 16.42
N VAL A 230 -9.77 -3.39 17.58
CA VAL A 230 -8.71 -4.20 18.20
C VAL A 230 -8.45 -5.47 17.40
N GLY A 231 -9.48 -6.08 16.81
CA GLY A 231 -9.38 -7.27 15.97
C GLY A 231 -8.79 -7.02 14.58
N ASN A 232 -8.75 -5.77 14.10
CA ASN A 232 -8.20 -5.49 12.78
C ASN A 232 -6.67 -5.40 12.84
N VAL A 233 -5.99 -6.53 12.62
CA VAL A 233 -4.51 -6.59 12.65
C VAL A 233 -3.87 -5.73 11.56
N SER A 234 -4.49 -5.62 10.39
CA SER A 234 -4.00 -4.74 9.33
C SER A 234 -3.93 -3.28 9.75
N LEU A 235 -4.91 -2.77 10.50
CA LEU A 235 -4.84 -1.43 11.08
C LEU A 235 -3.58 -1.26 11.93
N MET A 236 -3.24 -2.27 12.75
CA MET A 236 -2.06 -2.24 13.61
C MET A 236 -0.77 -2.34 12.81
N LEU A 237 -0.66 -3.32 11.90
CA LEU A 237 0.53 -3.56 11.09
C LEU A 237 0.86 -2.37 10.19
N PHE A 238 -0.12 -1.79 9.49
CA PHE A 238 0.08 -0.62 8.63
C PHE A 238 0.36 0.66 9.44
N SER A 239 -0.17 0.77 10.65
CA SER A 239 0.14 1.90 11.56
C SER A 239 1.59 1.85 12.06
N ARG A 240 2.20 0.66 12.10
CA ARG A 240 3.55 0.45 12.63
C ARG A 240 4.67 0.69 11.64
N GLN A 241 4.37 1.05 10.39
CA GLN A 241 5.38 1.17 9.34
C GLN A 241 5.95 2.59 9.24
N CYS A 242 7.25 2.72 9.02
CA CYS A 242 7.94 3.94 8.60
C CYS A 242 7.61 4.27 7.14
N ARG A 243 6.33 4.47 6.84
CA ARG A 243 5.81 4.72 5.48
C ARG A 243 4.52 5.53 5.56
N TYR A 244 4.12 6.09 4.42
CA TYR A 244 2.97 6.99 4.29
C TYR A 244 1.61 6.40 4.73
N TYR A 245 1.51 5.11 5.02
CA TYR A 245 0.26 4.39 5.24
C TYR A 245 -0.60 4.98 6.37
N ALA A 246 -0.01 5.12 7.57
CA ALA A 246 -0.71 5.64 8.73
C ALA A 246 -1.13 7.11 8.54
N LEU A 247 -0.29 7.88 7.86
CA LEU A 247 -0.59 9.28 7.52
C LEU A 247 -1.75 9.36 6.52
N ALA A 248 -1.77 8.51 5.50
CA ALA A 248 -2.85 8.44 4.53
C ALA A 248 -4.18 8.01 5.18
N MET A 249 -4.16 7.05 6.11
CA MET A 249 -5.32 6.65 6.91
C MET A 249 -5.86 7.83 7.74
N LEU A 250 -4.98 8.53 8.46
CA LEU A 250 -5.36 9.68 9.29
C LEU A 250 -5.97 10.80 8.45
N LEU A 251 -5.27 11.23 7.41
CA LEU A 251 -5.69 12.35 6.57
C LEU A 251 -7.01 12.05 5.85
N SER A 252 -7.17 10.84 5.30
CA SER A 252 -8.41 10.44 4.62
C SER A 252 -9.58 10.33 5.61
N THR A 253 -9.35 9.79 6.81
CA THR A 253 -10.38 9.71 7.85
C THR A 253 -10.75 11.11 8.36
N ALA A 254 -9.78 12.01 8.53
CA ALA A 254 -10.01 13.40 8.91
C ALA A 254 -10.81 14.17 7.84
N LEU A 255 -10.43 14.01 6.57
CA LEU A 255 -11.17 14.59 5.45
C LEU A 255 -12.59 14.03 5.36
N ALA A 256 -12.78 12.71 5.52
CA ALA A 256 -14.10 12.09 5.55
C ALA A 256 -14.95 12.60 6.73
N TYR A 257 -14.34 12.74 7.91
CA TYR A 257 -14.98 13.30 9.09
C TYR A 257 -15.43 14.74 8.84
N LEU A 258 -14.55 15.60 8.32
CA LEU A 258 -14.87 17.00 8.00
C LEU A 258 -15.89 17.10 6.86
N TYR A 259 -15.83 16.23 5.86
CA TYR A 259 -16.79 16.19 4.76
C TYR A 259 -18.20 15.84 5.27
N VAL A 260 -18.31 14.85 6.16
CA VAL A 260 -19.60 14.43 6.74
C VAL A 260 -20.13 15.42 7.78
N HIS A 261 -19.27 15.97 8.63
CA HIS A 261 -19.68 16.69 9.85
C HIS A 261 -19.44 18.20 9.83
N GLY A 262 -18.55 18.69 8.97
CA GLY A 262 -18.24 20.11 8.86
C GLY A 262 -19.33 20.93 8.18
N ARG A 263 -20.34 20.24 7.61
CA ARG A 263 -21.30 20.81 6.68
C ARG A 263 -22.70 20.94 7.28
N ARG A 264 -23.07 22.14 7.73
CA ARG A 264 -24.47 22.52 7.97
C ARG A 264 -24.80 23.75 7.12
N ALA A 265 -26.00 23.79 6.53
CA ALA A 265 -26.44 24.91 5.70
C ALA A 265 -26.43 26.24 6.47
N GLU A 266 -26.62 26.16 7.78
CA GLU A 266 -26.69 27.29 8.72
C GLU A 266 -25.34 27.61 9.38
N THR A 267 -24.23 26.97 8.98
CA THR A 267 -22.93 27.23 9.60
C THR A 267 -22.53 28.70 9.39
N PRO A 268 -22.22 29.47 10.48
CA PRO A 268 -21.78 30.85 10.36
C PRO A 268 -20.56 31.00 9.44
N ARG A 269 -20.48 32.11 8.70
CA ARG A 269 -19.37 32.42 7.78
C ARG A 269 -17.96 32.11 8.34
N PRO A 270 -17.57 32.54 9.55
CA PRO A 270 -16.21 32.27 10.04
C PRO A 270 -15.93 30.78 10.27
N GLN A 271 -16.92 30.02 10.72
CA GLN A 271 -16.79 28.57 10.92
C GLN A 271 -16.70 27.82 9.60
N ARG A 272 -17.48 28.25 8.58
CA ARG A 272 -17.41 27.71 7.22
C ARG A 272 -16.04 27.93 6.60
N LEU A 273 -15.46 29.12 6.76
CA LEU A 273 -14.12 29.43 6.26
C LEU A 273 -13.07 28.52 6.91
N ARG A 274 -13.09 28.39 8.25
CA ARG A 274 -12.17 27.50 8.98
C ARG A 274 -12.29 26.04 8.50
N TRP A 275 -13.50 25.57 8.26
CA TRP A 275 -13.73 24.23 7.71
C TRP A 275 -13.14 24.07 6.29
N LEU A 276 -13.38 25.02 5.38
CA LEU A 276 -12.83 24.98 4.02
C LEU A 276 -11.30 24.99 4.02
N LEU A 277 -10.70 25.84 4.85
CA LEU A 277 -9.25 25.92 5.00
C LEU A 277 -8.67 24.62 5.59
N ALA A 278 -9.33 24.03 6.59
CA ALA A 278 -8.92 22.74 7.14
C ALA A 278 -9.01 21.62 6.10
N MET A 279 -10.09 21.55 5.31
CA MET A 279 -10.22 20.61 4.19
C MET A 279 -9.11 20.82 3.16
N ALA A 280 -8.87 22.06 2.73
CA ALA A 280 -7.83 22.36 1.75
C ALA A 280 -6.44 21.97 2.25
N ALA A 281 -6.10 22.30 3.50
CA ALA A 281 -4.81 21.95 4.11
C ALA A 281 -4.62 20.44 4.21
N LEU A 282 -5.60 19.69 4.72
CA LEU A 282 -5.52 18.23 4.82
C LEU A 282 -5.45 17.57 3.44
N SER A 283 -6.09 18.15 2.42
CA SER A 283 -6.03 17.66 1.05
C SER A 283 -4.66 17.87 0.42
N VAL A 284 -4.01 19.02 0.64
CA VAL A 284 -2.62 19.24 0.24
C VAL A 284 -1.70 18.25 0.95
N CYS A 285 -1.89 18.02 2.25
CA CYS A 285 -1.14 17.01 2.98
C CYS A 285 -1.37 15.60 2.41
N LEU A 286 -2.60 15.23 2.03
CA LEU A 286 -2.89 13.92 1.48
C LEU A 286 -2.23 13.75 0.10
N LEU A 287 -2.25 14.77 -0.74
CA LEU A 287 -1.52 14.80 -2.01
C LEU A 287 -0.01 14.64 -1.78
N ALA A 288 0.55 15.38 -0.83
CA ALA A 288 1.96 15.30 -0.44
C ALA A 288 2.34 13.96 0.23
N THR A 289 1.34 13.20 0.70
CA THR A 289 1.50 11.85 1.27
C THR A 289 1.49 10.80 0.17
N ASN A 290 0.48 10.83 -0.70
CA ASN A 290 0.31 9.90 -1.80
C ASN A 290 -0.78 10.41 -2.77
N TYR A 291 -0.43 10.63 -4.04
CA TYR A 291 -1.34 11.19 -5.05
C TYR A 291 -2.51 10.25 -5.42
N ILE A 292 -2.31 8.93 -5.37
CA ILE A 292 -3.37 7.94 -5.64
C ILE A 292 -4.44 8.03 -4.56
N ASN A 293 -4.03 8.08 -3.28
CA ASN A 293 -4.95 8.21 -2.16
C ASN A 293 -5.73 9.53 -2.21
N TYR A 294 -5.06 10.64 -2.58
CA TYR A 294 -5.70 11.93 -2.81
C TYR A 294 -6.80 11.84 -3.88
N ALA A 295 -6.46 11.30 -5.06
CA ALA A 295 -7.40 11.21 -6.18
C ALA A 295 -8.56 10.27 -5.88
N ALA A 296 -8.30 9.11 -5.26
CA ALA A 296 -9.32 8.16 -4.85
C ALA A 296 -10.29 8.77 -3.82
N PHE A 297 -9.78 9.49 -2.81
CA PHE A 297 -10.62 10.21 -1.86
C PHE A 297 -11.55 11.22 -2.56
N TYR A 298 -11.02 12.03 -3.48
CA TYR A 298 -11.81 13.04 -4.19
C TYR A 298 -12.81 12.43 -5.16
N ALA A 299 -12.52 11.28 -5.78
CA ALA A 299 -13.48 10.51 -6.54
C ALA A 299 -14.67 10.07 -5.67
N CYS A 300 -14.40 9.53 -4.47
CA CYS A 300 -15.44 9.17 -3.51
C CYS A 300 -16.27 10.39 -3.08
N ALA A 301 -15.61 11.50 -2.74
CA ALA A 301 -16.27 12.73 -2.32
C ALA A 301 -17.14 13.32 -3.45
N ALA A 302 -16.68 13.26 -4.71
CA ALA A 302 -17.43 13.72 -5.87
C ALA A 302 -18.69 12.86 -6.10
N VAL A 303 -18.54 11.53 -6.12
CA VAL A 303 -19.67 10.60 -6.29
C VAL A 303 -20.68 10.79 -5.15
N ASP A 304 -20.23 10.84 -3.89
CA ASP A 304 -21.12 11.05 -2.75
C ASP A 304 -21.81 12.43 -2.81
N TYR A 305 -21.08 13.47 -3.21
CA TYR A 305 -21.64 14.81 -3.35
C TYR A 305 -22.72 14.86 -4.42
N LEU A 306 -22.49 14.26 -5.59
CA LEU A 306 -23.47 14.26 -6.68
C LEU A 306 -24.73 13.46 -6.33
N ALA A 307 -24.56 12.29 -5.71
CA ALA A 307 -25.66 11.40 -5.38
C ALA A 307 -26.47 11.84 -4.14
N TRP A 308 -25.80 12.28 -3.05
CA TRP A 308 -26.44 12.62 -1.78
C TRP A 308 -26.16 14.05 -1.31
N GLY A 309 -24.91 14.52 -1.41
CA GLY A 309 -24.47 15.77 -0.78
C GLY A 309 -25.10 17.03 -1.35
N ARG A 310 -25.32 17.11 -2.67
CA ARG A 310 -25.83 18.28 -3.40
C ARG A 310 -27.24 18.68 -2.97
N ARG A 311 -28.05 17.71 -2.55
CA ARG A 311 -29.41 17.94 -2.03
C ARG A 311 -29.40 18.51 -0.62
N ARG A 312 -28.39 18.17 0.19
CA ARG A 312 -28.27 18.64 1.58
C ARG A 312 -27.69 20.03 1.67
N CYS A 313 -26.73 20.34 0.80
CA CYS A 313 -26.12 21.64 0.72
C CYS A 313 -25.53 21.80 -0.69
N ARG A 314 -25.62 23.00 -1.27
CA ARG A 314 -24.96 23.32 -2.54
C ARG A 314 -23.68 24.09 -2.25
N LEU A 315 -22.57 23.65 -2.84
CA LEU A 315 -21.32 24.42 -2.79
C LEU A 315 -21.43 25.58 -3.78
N ALA A 316 -21.21 26.79 -3.30
CA ALA A 316 -21.07 27.95 -4.15
C ALA A 316 -19.72 27.89 -4.87
N ARG A 317 -19.60 28.57 -6.03
CA ARG A 317 -18.34 28.66 -6.78
C ARG A 317 -17.19 29.18 -5.91
N ARG A 318 -17.48 30.10 -4.99
CA ARG A 318 -16.50 30.62 -4.01
C ARG A 318 -15.99 29.54 -3.05
N ASP A 319 -16.85 28.63 -2.58
CA ASP A 319 -16.39 27.53 -1.71
C ASP A 319 -15.49 26.56 -2.47
N LEU A 320 -15.86 26.25 -3.73
CA LEU A 320 -15.04 25.40 -4.59
C LEU A 320 -13.68 26.05 -4.84
N ALA A 321 -13.65 27.36 -5.11
CA ALA A 321 -12.40 28.10 -5.25
C ALA A 321 -11.57 28.06 -3.96
N MET A 322 -12.17 28.32 -2.79
CA MET A 322 -11.46 28.25 -1.50
C MET A 322 -10.94 26.84 -1.18
N LEU A 323 -11.67 25.81 -1.59
CA LEU A 323 -11.26 24.43 -1.39
C LEU A 323 -10.11 24.06 -2.33
N PHE A 324 -10.25 24.31 -3.63
CA PHE A 324 -9.35 23.78 -4.65
C PHE A 324 -8.20 24.70 -5.06
N ALA A 325 -8.34 26.03 -4.94
CA ALA A 325 -7.24 26.94 -5.31
C ALA A 325 -5.96 26.67 -4.49
N PRO A 326 -6.00 26.48 -3.16
CA PRO A 326 -4.80 26.12 -2.39
C PRO A 326 -4.20 24.79 -2.84
N GLN A 327 -5.04 23.83 -3.25
CA GLN A 327 -4.60 22.53 -3.72
C GLN A 327 -3.92 22.61 -5.09
N VAL A 328 -4.46 23.41 -6.01
CA VAL A 328 -3.84 23.64 -7.33
C VAL A 328 -2.52 24.38 -7.18
N ILE A 329 -2.47 25.42 -6.35
CA ILE A 329 -1.25 26.23 -6.16
C ILE A 329 -0.19 25.41 -5.41
N LEU A 330 -0.47 24.99 -4.17
CA LEU A 330 0.51 24.31 -3.33
C LEU A 330 0.77 22.88 -3.82
N GLY A 331 -0.28 22.16 -4.22
CA GLY A 331 -0.14 20.84 -4.81
C GLY A 331 0.55 20.88 -6.17
N GLY A 332 0.32 21.91 -6.98
CA GLY A 332 1.06 22.14 -8.22
C GLY A 332 2.55 22.34 -7.96
N LEU A 333 2.92 23.13 -6.94
CA LEU A 333 4.32 23.29 -6.54
C LEU A 333 4.93 21.96 -6.05
N ILE A 334 4.20 21.17 -5.28
CA ILE A 334 4.66 19.85 -4.84
C ILE A 334 4.87 18.93 -6.05
N VAL A 335 3.89 18.81 -6.94
CA VAL A 335 3.98 17.94 -8.13
C VAL A 335 5.05 18.42 -9.11
N ALA A 336 5.30 19.72 -9.19
CA ALA A 336 6.39 20.26 -10.01
C ALA A 336 7.78 19.81 -9.54
N VAL A 337 7.95 19.53 -8.25
CA VAL A 337 9.21 19.02 -7.69
C VAL A 337 9.20 17.49 -7.61
N TRP A 338 8.15 16.89 -7.07
CA TRP A 338 7.98 15.45 -6.92
C TRP A 338 6.89 14.96 -7.89
N ASN A 339 7.31 14.56 -9.09
CA ASN A 339 6.40 14.19 -10.17
C ASN A 339 6.39 12.66 -10.42
N PRO A 340 5.44 11.92 -9.83
CA PRO A 340 5.31 10.49 -10.06
C PRO A 340 4.79 10.14 -11.46
N LEU A 341 4.11 11.06 -12.15
CA LEU A 341 3.49 10.81 -13.46
C LEU A 341 4.47 10.98 -14.62
N GLY A 342 5.53 11.76 -14.44
CA GLY A 342 6.52 12.06 -15.47
C GLY A 342 7.65 11.03 -15.60
N LYS A 343 7.72 10.02 -14.72
CA LYS A 343 8.83 9.07 -14.66
C LYS A 343 8.37 7.64 -14.91
N ALA A 344 8.93 7.00 -15.92
CA ALA A 344 8.75 5.57 -16.19
C ALA A 344 9.65 4.75 -15.26
N VAL A 345 9.27 4.63 -13.98
CA VAL A 345 10.01 3.81 -13.00
C VAL A 345 9.70 2.33 -13.21
N VAL A 346 8.46 2.00 -13.61
CA VAL A 346 8.05 0.62 -13.87
C VAL A 346 7.76 0.44 -15.36
N PRO A 347 8.52 -0.40 -16.08
CA PRO A 347 8.22 -0.70 -17.47
C PRO A 347 6.86 -1.42 -17.57
N HIS A 348 6.01 -0.97 -18.49
CA HIS A 348 4.73 -1.58 -18.80
C HIS A 348 4.85 -2.32 -20.14
N GLU A 349 4.89 -3.65 -20.11
CA GLU A 349 5.10 -4.49 -21.30
C GLU A 349 3.81 -5.16 -21.82
N ASN A 350 2.66 -4.93 -21.17
CA ASN A 350 1.45 -5.69 -21.44
C ASN A 350 0.63 -5.18 -22.63
N ALA A 351 0.05 -6.14 -23.37
CA ALA A 351 -0.67 -5.90 -24.62
C ALA A 351 -2.07 -5.25 -24.45
N SER A 352 -2.65 -5.24 -23.24
CA SER A 352 -3.97 -4.62 -23.00
C SER A 352 -4.07 -3.96 -21.61
N TRP A 353 -3.92 -2.63 -21.59
CA TRP A 353 -4.08 -1.82 -20.38
C TRP A 353 -5.43 -2.05 -19.68
N LEU A 354 -6.52 -2.20 -20.44
CA LEU A 354 -7.85 -2.40 -19.87
C LEU A 354 -7.99 -3.75 -19.16
N ALA A 355 -7.42 -4.81 -19.74
CA ALA A 355 -7.42 -6.14 -19.12
C ALA A 355 -6.60 -6.15 -17.82
N ASP A 356 -5.48 -5.43 -17.80
CA ASP A 356 -4.66 -5.23 -16.60
C ASP A 356 -5.45 -4.49 -15.51
N LYS A 357 -6.13 -3.40 -15.86
CA LYS A 357 -6.94 -2.65 -14.87
C LYS A 357 -8.13 -3.45 -14.37
N ALA A 358 -8.79 -4.24 -15.21
CA ALA A 358 -9.87 -5.13 -14.77
C ALA A 358 -9.33 -6.20 -13.79
N THR A 359 -8.18 -6.80 -14.11
CA THR A 359 -7.51 -7.77 -13.26
C THR A 359 -7.11 -7.15 -11.91
N LEU A 360 -6.49 -5.96 -11.92
CA LEU A 360 -6.11 -5.24 -10.71
C LEU A 360 -7.31 -4.83 -9.86
N PHE A 361 -8.44 -4.47 -10.48
CA PHE A 361 -9.66 -4.12 -9.76
C PHE A 361 -10.18 -5.34 -8.99
N TRP A 362 -10.23 -6.49 -9.67
CA TRP A 362 -10.58 -7.75 -9.03
C TRP A 362 -9.61 -8.14 -7.93
N TRP A 363 -8.29 -8.09 -8.19
CA TRP A 363 -7.27 -8.37 -7.17
C TRP A 363 -7.39 -7.43 -5.98
N SER A 364 -7.66 -6.15 -6.20
CA SER A 364 -7.85 -5.18 -5.12
C SER A 364 -9.03 -5.56 -4.23
N LEU A 365 -10.18 -5.97 -4.81
CA LEU A 365 -11.33 -6.43 -4.03
C LEU A 365 -11.04 -7.73 -3.27
N ARG A 366 -10.38 -8.69 -3.92
CA ARG A 366 -9.97 -9.97 -3.31
C ARG A 366 -8.99 -9.75 -2.16
N ASP A 367 -7.97 -8.93 -2.39
CA ASP A 367 -6.85 -8.74 -1.47
C ASP A 367 -7.19 -7.79 -0.32
N LEU A 368 -8.22 -6.94 -0.45
CA LEU A 368 -8.87 -6.29 0.70
C LEU A 368 -9.34 -7.31 1.75
N SER A 369 -9.89 -8.45 1.31
CA SER A 369 -10.34 -9.52 2.20
C SER A 369 -9.17 -10.36 2.72
N ARG A 370 -8.21 -10.71 1.86
CA ARG A 370 -7.01 -11.49 2.26
C ARG A 370 -6.10 -10.72 3.22
N CYS A 371 -6.07 -9.40 3.12
CA CYS A 371 -5.43 -8.55 4.11
C CYS A 371 -6.37 -8.14 5.24
N GLU A 372 -7.58 -8.70 5.34
CA GLU A 372 -8.51 -8.42 6.44
C GLU A 372 -8.79 -6.92 6.66
N PHE A 373 -8.77 -6.09 5.60
CA PHE A 373 -9.10 -4.67 5.74
C PHE A 373 -10.56 -4.51 6.15
N GLY A 374 -11.44 -5.37 5.62
CA GLY A 374 -12.84 -5.46 6.00
C GLY A 374 -13.37 -6.88 5.86
N VAL A 375 -14.48 -7.18 6.51
CA VAL A 375 -15.06 -8.52 6.56
C VAL A 375 -15.85 -8.81 5.29
N ALA A 376 -15.33 -9.65 4.40
CA ALA A 376 -15.94 -9.90 3.08
C ALA A 376 -17.43 -10.25 3.14
N ALA A 377 -17.83 -11.18 4.03
CA ALA A 377 -19.24 -11.55 4.17
C ALA A 377 -20.13 -10.36 4.59
N LEU A 378 -19.63 -9.46 5.44
CA LEU A 378 -20.36 -8.27 5.86
C LEU A 378 -20.43 -7.22 4.74
N ILE A 379 -19.35 -7.05 3.96
CA ILE A 379 -19.34 -6.16 2.80
C ILE A 379 -20.34 -6.64 1.74
N LEU A 380 -20.33 -7.94 1.42
CA LEU A 380 -21.24 -8.55 0.45
C LEU A 380 -22.70 -8.52 0.90
N SER A 381 -22.97 -8.56 2.22
CA SER A 381 -24.34 -8.43 2.74
C SER A 381 -24.86 -6.98 2.79
N ALA A 382 -24.00 -5.97 2.66
CA ALA A 382 -24.39 -4.56 2.77
C ALA A 382 -25.53 -4.13 1.82
N PRO A 383 -25.56 -4.55 0.52
CA PRO A 383 -26.70 -4.27 -0.36
C PRO A 383 -27.99 -4.88 0.18
N VAL A 384 -27.99 -6.16 0.55
CA VAL A 384 -29.17 -6.86 1.06
C VAL A 384 -29.71 -6.19 2.32
N LEU A 385 -28.80 -5.85 3.24
CA LEU A 385 -29.12 -5.12 4.46
C LEU A 385 -29.67 -3.71 4.18
N TYR A 386 -29.14 -3.03 3.16
CA TYR A 386 -29.70 -1.77 2.67
C TYR A 386 -31.13 -1.96 2.14
N TRP A 387 -31.39 -2.96 1.30
CA TRP A 387 -32.75 -3.21 0.79
C TRP A 387 -33.74 -3.50 1.93
N ALA A 388 -33.30 -4.27 2.93
CA ALA A 388 -34.12 -4.67 4.07
C ALA A 388 -34.41 -3.52 5.06
N THR A 389 -33.48 -2.58 5.25
CA THR A 389 -33.60 -1.54 6.29
C THR A 389 -33.69 -0.12 5.77
N ARG A 390 -33.40 0.07 4.48
CA ARG A 390 -33.26 1.36 3.80
C ARG A 390 -32.25 2.30 4.47
N ASP A 391 -31.26 1.75 5.18
CA ASP A 391 -30.19 2.54 5.79
C ASP A 391 -29.21 3.04 4.72
N ALA A 392 -29.36 4.31 4.34
CA ALA A 392 -28.53 4.94 3.32
C ALA A 392 -27.03 4.93 3.63
N TRP A 393 -26.61 4.76 4.90
CA TRP A 393 -25.18 4.69 5.24
C TRP A 393 -24.52 3.41 4.74
N LEU A 394 -25.23 2.29 4.67
CA LEU A 394 -24.72 1.05 4.09
C LEU A 394 -24.37 1.24 2.61
N LEU A 395 -25.30 1.84 1.86
CA LEU A 395 -25.10 2.11 0.44
C LEU A 395 -23.97 3.14 0.23
N ARG A 396 -23.96 4.24 1.00
CA ARG A 396 -22.93 5.28 0.88
C ARG A 396 -21.52 4.76 1.18
N ALA A 397 -21.37 3.97 2.24
CA ALA A 397 -20.09 3.38 2.61
C ALA A 397 -19.61 2.34 1.58
N LEU A 398 -20.51 1.48 1.09
CA LEU A 398 -20.18 0.53 0.03
C LEU A 398 -19.81 1.23 -1.28
N SER A 399 -20.57 2.26 -1.68
CA SER A 399 -20.25 3.07 -2.86
C SER A 399 -18.89 3.75 -2.72
N ALA A 400 -18.59 4.34 -1.56
CA ALA A 400 -17.29 4.94 -1.30
C ALA A 400 -16.15 3.91 -1.44
N LEU A 401 -16.32 2.70 -0.89
CA LEU A 401 -15.34 1.62 -1.01
C LEU A 401 -15.11 1.22 -2.48
N LEU A 402 -16.17 0.96 -3.25
CA LEU A 402 -16.06 0.55 -4.66
C LEU A 402 -15.44 1.64 -5.54
N VAL A 403 -15.84 2.90 -5.35
CA VAL A 403 -15.29 4.04 -6.09
C VAL A 403 -13.81 4.24 -5.76
N TYR A 404 -13.43 4.10 -4.48
CA TYR A 404 -12.04 4.22 -4.07
C TYR A 404 -11.17 3.16 -4.72
N VAL A 405 -11.62 1.88 -4.68
CA VAL A 405 -10.89 0.78 -5.30
C VAL A 405 -10.75 1.01 -6.80
N ALA A 406 -11.82 1.41 -7.49
CA ALA A 406 -11.77 1.72 -8.92
C ALA A 406 -10.77 2.84 -9.24
N ALA A 407 -10.83 3.96 -8.50
CA ALA A 407 -9.92 5.08 -8.70
C ALA A 407 -8.46 4.72 -8.41
N ALA A 408 -8.20 3.99 -7.31
CA ALA A 408 -6.87 3.53 -6.95
C ALA A 408 -6.29 2.56 -7.99
N THR A 409 -7.11 1.62 -8.49
CA THR A 409 -6.71 0.69 -9.57
C THR A 409 -6.35 1.43 -10.86
N LEU A 410 -7.18 2.38 -11.29
CA LEU A 410 -6.96 3.14 -12.52
C LEU A 410 -5.63 3.90 -12.49
N LEU A 411 -5.27 4.43 -11.33
CA LEU A 411 -4.05 5.23 -11.13
C LEU A 411 -2.82 4.41 -10.68
N SER A 412 -3.01 3.15 -10.29
CA SER A 412 -1.92 2.29 -9.85
C SER A 412 -0.92 2.04 -11.00
N PRO A 413 0.39 2.24 -10.79
CA PRO A 413 1.41 1.93 -11.78
C PRO A 413 1.72 0.42 -11.86
N GLN A 414 1.11 -0.40 -11.01
CA GLN A 414 1.42 -1.81 -10.88
C GLN A 414 1.13 -2.60 -12.17
N PRO A 415 2.11 -3.33 -12.72
CA PRO A 415 1.88 -4.28 -13.80
C PRO A 415 1.39 -5.62 -13.23
N VAL A 416 0.39 -6.23 -13.89
CA VAL A 416 -0.14 -7.56 -13.49
C VAL A 416 0.82 -8.71 -13.81
N SER A 417 1.84 -8.48 -14.63
CA SER A 417 2.83 -9.50 -15.00
C SER A 417 3.89 -9.72 -13.90
N ALA A 418 4.06 -8.77 -12.98
CA ALA A 418 5.11 -8.83 -11.97
C ALA A 418 4.71 -9.61 -10.70
N THR A 419 3.41 -9.79 -10.45
CA THR A 419 2.91 -10.41 -9.23
C THR A 419 1.47 -10.87 -9.41
N SER A 420 0.98 -11.71 -8.50
CA SER A 420 -0.41 -12.20 -8.46
C SER A 420 -1.29 -11.49 -7.42
N PHE A 421 -0.75 -10.49 -6.72
CA PHE A 421 -1.44 -9.72 -5.67
C PHE A 421 -1.53 -8.24 -6.04
N ALA A 422 -2.58 -7.56 -5.61
CA ALA A 422 -2.66 -6.10 -5.72
C ALA A 422 -1.73 -5.41 -4.72
N ASP A 423 -1.25 -4.22 -5.08
CA ASP A 423 -0.56 -3.30 -4.18
C ASP A 423 -1.56 -2.69 -3.17
N VAL A 424 -2.01 -3.50 -2.21
CA VAL A 424 -2.99 -3.12 -1.17
C VAL A 424 -2.54 -1.94 -0.31
N ARG A 425 -1.26 -1.58 -0.36
CA ARG A 425 -0.70 -0.37 0.23
C ARG A 425 -1.34 0.94 -0.29
N TYR A 426 -1.95 0.94 -1.47
CA TYR A 426 -2.75 2.08 -1.96
C TYR A 426 -4.21 2.06 -1.46
N LEU A 427 -4.63 0.99 -0.80
CA LEU A 427 -5.98 0.81 -0.29
C LEU A 427 -6.07 1.01 1.23
N VAL A 428 -4.95 1.26 1.91
CA VAL A 428 -4.90 1.42 3.38
C VAL A 428 -5.89 2.46 3.93
N PRO A 429 -6.24 3.57 3.24
CA PRO A 429 -7.26 4.49 3.76
C PRO A 429 -8.67 3.88 3.84
N LEU A 430 -8.89 2.72 3.22
CA LEU A 430 -10.14 1.97 3.34
C LEU A 430 -10.26 1.18 4.65
N ILE A 431 -9.18 0.93 5.40
CA ILE A 431 -9.27 0.14 6.65
C ILE A 431 -10.29 0.77 7.64
N PRO A 432 -10.24 2.08 7.97
CA PRO A 432 -11.27 2.71 8.82
C PRO A 432 -12.69 2.63 8.24
N LEU A 433 -12.83 2.75 6.91
CA LEU A 433 -14.13 2.67 6.24
C LEU A 433 -14.71 1.25 6.29
N CYS A 434 -13.87 0.24 6.08
CA CYS A 434 -14.22 -1.17 6.16
C CYS A 434 -14.64 -1.57 7.58
N ILE A 435 -13.92 -1.11 8.61
CA ILE A 435 -14.33 -1.28 10.01
C ILE A 435 -15.71 -0.66 10.23
N ALA A 436 -15.90 0.60 9.79
CA ALA A 436 -17.19 1.28 9.93
C ALA A 436 -18.33 0.55 9.20
N LEU A 437 -18.09 0.05 7.99
CA LEU A 437 -19.07 -0.72 7.21
C LEU A 437 -19.43 -2.03 7.92
N GLY A 438 -18.45 -2.78 8.44
CA GLY A 438 -18.72 -3.98 9.22
C GLY A 438 -19.53 -3.70 10.48
N VAL A 439 -19.20 -2.64 11.21
CA VAL A 439 -19.97 -2.17 12.38
C VAL A 439 -21.41 -1.80 11.99
N LEU A 440 -21.62 -1.11 10.86
CA LEU A 440 -22.95 -0.78 10.33
C LEU A 440 -23.75 -2.04 9.98
N CYS A 441 -23.15 -3.02 9.30
CA CYS A 441 -23.80 -4.28 8.95
C CYS A 441 -24.25 -5.05 10.21
N ILE A 442 -23.36 -5.21 11.21
CA ILE A 442 -23.69 -5.87 12.48
C ILE A 442 -24.79 -5.10 13.23
N ASN A 443 -24.71 -3.76 13.27
CA ASN A 443 -25.73 -2.92 13.89
C ASN A 443 -27.09 -3.00 13.19
N THR A 444 -27.11 -3.34 11.91
CA THR A 444 -28.33 -3.54 11.13
C THR A 444 -28.93 -4.91 11.42
N LEU A 445 -28.10 -5.95 11.44
CA LEU A 445 -28.49 -7.33 11.75
C LEU A 445 -29.03 -7.49 13.19
N ARG A 446 -28.40 -6.82 14.17
CA ARG A 446 -28.80 -6.92 15.58
C ARG A 446 -30.22 -6.44 15.88
N ARG A 447 -30.84 -5.65 14.99
CA ARG A 447 -32.22 -5.16 15.19
C ARG A 447 -33.23 -6.31 15.34
N ARG A 448 -32.88 -7.50 14.85
CA ARG A 448 -33.68 -8.72 15.04
C ARG A 448 -33.29 -9.48 16.31
N VAL A 449 -32.00 -9.58 16.62
CA VAL A 449 -31.49 -10.32 17.77
C VAL A 449 -30.27 -9.60 18.37
N ALA A 450 -30.46 -8.83 19.44
CA ALA A 450 -29.38 -8.02 20.02
C ALA A 450 -28.21 -8.87 20.57
N ALA A 451 -28.54 -10.06 21.09
CA ALA A 451 -27.57 -10.97 21.71
C ALA A 451 -26.51 -11.51 20.74
N THR A 452 -26.77 -11.53 19.42
CA THR A 452 -25.83 -12.07 18.43
C THR A 452 -24.79 -11.06 17.97
N ALA A 453 -24.92 -9.78 18.31
CA ALA A 453 -24.04 -8.72 17.81
C ALA A 453 -22.57 -8.91 18.22
N ILE A 454 -22.32 -9.24 19.50
CA ILE A 454 -20.97 -9.44 20.03
C ILE A 454 -20.36 -10.75 19.52
N PRO A 455 -21.03 -11.92 19.60
CA PRO A 455 -20.52 -13.15 19.01
C PRO A 455 -20.21 -13.00 17.51
N LEU A 456 -21.10 -12.35 16.75
CA LEU A 456 -20.85 -12.09 15.33
C LEU A 456 -19.64 -11.18 15.13
N ALA A 457 -19.46 -10.13 15.94
CA ALA A 457 -18.28 -9.27 15.87
C ALA A 457 -16.98 -10.01 16.18
N VAL A 458 -16.99 -10.89 17.19
CA VAL A 458 -15.82 -11.72 17.54
C VAL A 458 -15.46 -12.67 16.40
N VAL A 459 -16.44 -13.32 15.78
CA VAL A 459 -16.17 -14.19 14.62
C VAL A 459 -15.71 -13.36 13.42
N ALA A 460 -16.35 -12.21 13.17
CA ALA A 460 -16.10 -11.36 12.01
C ALA A 460 -14.71 -10.69 12.01
N PHE A 461 -14.27 -10.20 13.18
CA PHE A 461 -13.03 -9.44 13.31
C PHE A 461 -11.94 -10.17 14.10
N GLY A 462 -12.27 -11.27 14.78
CA GLY A 462 -11.31 -12.09 15.51
C GLY A 462 -10.87 -13.35 14.77
N THR A 463 -11.48 -13.69 13.63
CA THR A 463 -11.13 -14.87 12.83
C THR A 463 -11.21 -14.59 11.32
N ASN A 464 -10.56 -15.43 10.52
CA ASN A 464 -10.64 -15.37 9.05
C ASN A 464 -11.89 -16.06 8.46
N LEU A 465 -12.82 -16.58 9.29
CA LEU A 465 -13.96 -17.35 8.82
C LEU A 465 -14.88 -16.53 7.90
N LEU A 466 -15.25 -15.31 8.35
CA LEU A 466 -16.11 -14.41 7.58
C LEU A 466 -15.33 -13.56 6.55
N GLN A 467 -14.02 -13.75 6.48
CA GLN A 467 -13.15 -13.26 5.41
C GLN A 467 -13.11 -14.19 4.20
N LEU A 468 -13.86 -15.31 4.25
CA LEU A 468 -13.86 -16.36 3.24
C LEU A 468 -12.49 -17.05 3.06
N GLY A 469 -11.60 -16.95 4.05
CA GLY A 469 -10.28 -17.61 4.05
C GLY A 469 -10.37 -19.12 3.78
N PRO A 470 -11.21 -19.88 4.51
CA PRO A 470 -11.40 -21.31 4.27
C PRO A 470 -11.90 -21.67 2.86
N HIS A 471 -12.65 -20.77 2.22
CA HIS A 471 -13.12 -20.99 0.84
C HIS A 471 -12.00 -20.81 -0.20
N VAL A 472 -10.90 -20.15 0.16
CA VAL A 472 -9.71 -19.98 -0.69
C VAL A 472 -8.53 -20.86 -0.26
N GLY A 473 -8.76 -21.78 0.68
CA GLY A 473 -7.78 -22.77 1.14
C GLY A 473 -7.00 -22.40 2.41
N ASP A 474 -7.26 -21.24 3.02
CA ASP A 474 -6.59 -20.85 4.26
C ASP A 474 -7.20 -21.62 5.45
N PRO A 475 -6.39 -22.15 6.39
CA PRO A 475 -6.92 -22.76 7.61
C PRO A 475 -7.68 -21.74 8.44
N VAL A 476 -8.64 -22.17 9.25
CA VAL A 476 -9.31 -21.28 10.21
C VAL A 476 -8.30 -20.86 11.27
N HIS A 477 -8.09 -19.55 11.43
CA HIS A 477 -7.16 -19.00 12.41
C HIS A 477 -7.64 -17.64 12.94
N SER A 478 -6.92 -17.13 13.93
CA SER A 478 -7.11 -15.80 14.50
C SER A 478 -5.83 -14.98 14.33
N THR A 479 -5.83 -14.10 13.34
CA THR A 479 -4.74 -13.18 13.03
C THR A 479 -4.37 -12.31 14.25
N LEU A 480 -5.36 -11.93 15.08
CA LEU A 480 -5.11 -11.20 16.33
C LEU A 480 -4.29 -12.02 17.33
N VAL A 481 -4.62 -13.31 17.52
CA VAL A 481 -3.88 -14.19 18.44
C VAL A 481 -2.46 -14.42 17.93
N GLU A 482 -2.29 -14.64 16.62
CA GLU A 482 -0.99 -14.80 15.99
C GLU A 482 -0.14 -13.53 16.15
N TYR A 483 -0.73 -12.36 15.91
CA TYR A 483 -0.07 -11.08 16.09
C TYR A 483 0.34 -10.79 17.55
N VAL A 484 -0.54 -11.06 18.52
CA VAL A 484 -0.18 -10.97 19.94
C VAL A 484 0.94 -11.96 20.28
N GLY A 485 0.92 -13.15 19.67
CA GLY A 485 1.99 -14.15 19.77
C GLY A 485 3.33 -13.63 19.26
N GLU A 486 3.35 -12.96 18.11
CA GLU A 486 4.53 -12.30 17.52
C GLU A 486 5.06 -11.20 18.46
N LEU A 487 4.18 -10.35 19.00
CA LEU A 487 4.56 -9.30 19.95
C LEU A 487 5.15 -9.88 21.24
N ALA A 488 4.65 -11.01 21.72
CA ALA A 488 5.19 -11.68 22.90
C ALA A 488 6.56 -12.31 22.61
N ARG A 489 6.69 -13.00 21.47
CA ARG A 489 7.87 -13.79 21.06
C ARG A 489 8.34 -13.31 19.68
N PRO A 490 9.02 -12.16 19.62
CA PRO A 490 9.41 -11.64 18.34
C PRO A 490 10.58 -12.45 17.78
N ARG A 491 10.80 -12.29 16.48
CA ARG A 491 11.77 -13.07 15.72
C ARG A 491 12.79 -12.17 15.06
N ALA A 492 13.98 -12.72 14.86
CA ALA A 492 14.98 -12.05 14.04
C ALA A 492 14.50 -12.04 12.57
N THR A 493 14.58 -10.88 11.94
CA THR A 493 14.28 -10.72 10.50
C THR A 493 15.54 -10.99 9.68
N ALA A 494 15.36 -11.42 8.43
CA ALA A 494 16.47 -11.68 7.50
C ALA A 494 17.44 -10.48 7.40
N TYR A 495 16.90 -9.26 7.33
CA TYR A 495 17.70 -8.04 7.26
C TYR A 495 18.44 -7.73 8.55
N ALA A 496 17.84 -7.97 9.73
CA ALA A 496 18.53 -7.78 11.00
C ALA A 496 19.74 -8.71 11.15
N VAL A 497 19.58 -9.99 10.78
CA VAL A 497 20.65 -10.99 10.85
C VAL A 497 21.79 -10.66 9.88
N ALA A 498 21.46 -10.31 8.63
CA ALA A 498 22.46 -9.91 7.64
C ALA A 498 23.18 -8.60 7.99
N ALA A 499 22.46 -7.58 8.48
CA ALA A 499 23.06 -6.33 8.91
C ALA A 499 23.98 -6.53 10.13
N ALA A 500 23.58 -7.37 11.09
CA ALA A 500 24.42 -7.72 12.23
C ALA A 500 25.72 -8.42 11.78
N TRP A 501 25.62 -9.36 10.84
CA TRP A 501 26.80 -10.00 10.27
C TRP A 501 27.73 -8.99 9.58
N LEU A 502 27.20 -8.09 8.75
CA LEU A 502 27.99 -7.05 8.09
C LEU A 502 28.68 -6.13 9.10
N ASN A 503 27.98 -5.65 10.12
CA ASN A 503 28.58 -4.80 11.15
C ASN A 503 29.72 -5.49 11.93
N ALA A 504 29.64 -6.81 12.09
CA ALA A 504 30.66 -7.58 12.80
C ALA A 504 31.86 -7.97 11.93
N ASN A 505 31.67 -8.12 10.62
CA ASN A 505 32.66 -8.74 9.74
C ASN A 505 33.20 -7.80 8.65
N ALA A 506 32.43 -6.83 8.18
CA ALA A 506 32.86 -5.91 7.13
C ALA A 506 33.68 -4.75 7.71
N ALA A 507 34.80 -4.44 7.07
CA ALA A 507 35.59 -3.26 7.42
C ALA A 507 34.85 -1.98 7.04
N GLU A 508 35.23 -0.87 7.67
CA GLU A 508 34.69 0.44 7.30
C GLU A 508 35.10 0.81 5.88
N GLY A 509 34.15 1.25 5.07
CA GLY A 509 34.37 1.52 3.65
C GLY A 509 34.42 0.27 2.76
N GLU A 510 34.34 -0.94 3.32
CA GLU A 510 34.29 -2.18 2.53
C GLU A 510 33.07 -2.18 1.61
N SER A 511 33.29 -2.54 0.35
CA SER A 511 32.23 -2.49 -0.65
C SER A 511 31.36 -3.75 -0.63
N VAL A 512 30.04 -3.55 -0.62
CA VAL A 512 29.05 -4.63 -0.49
C VAL A 512 28.05 -4.56 -1.64
N TRP A 513 27.92 -5.65 -2.39
CA TRP A 513 26.82 -5.84 -3.33
C TRP A 513 25.72 -6.71 -2.71
N VAL A 514 24.47 -6.27 -2.81
CA VAL A 514 23.31 -6.93 -2.20
C VAL A 514 22.37 -7.42 -3.29
N LEU A 515 21.94 -8.68 -3.19
CA LEU A 515 20.98 -9.31 -4.08
C LEU A 515 19.87 -10.00 -3.28
N PRO A 516 18.59 -9.82 -3.66
CA PRO A 516 18.10 -8.91 -4.68
C PRO A 516 18.12 -7.45 -4.19
N GLU A 517 17.92 -6.51 -5.13
CA GLU A 517 18.11 -5.07 -4.89
C GLU A 517 17.21 -4.50 -3.76
N TYR A 518 16.01 -5.04 -3.55
CA TYR A 518 15.13 -4.56 -2.47
C TYR A 518 15.66 -4.84 -1.05
N ALA A 519 16.66 -5.71 -0.90
CA ALA A 519 17.33 -5.94 0.39
C ALA A 519 18.42 -4.89 0.68
N LEU A 520 18.79 -4.07 -0.31
CA LEU A 520 19.88 -3.10 -0.22
C LEU A 520 19.58 -1.98 0.79
N SER A 521 18.43 -1.31 0.67
CA SER A 521 18.08 -0.17 1.55
C SER A 521 18.01 -0.57 3.04
N PRO A 522 17.41 -1.72 3.42
CA PRO A 522 17.47 -2.23 4.79
C PRO A 522 18.90 -2.37 5.32
N LEU A 523 19.78 -3.02 4.56
CA LEU A 523 21.16 -3.19 4.98
C LEU A 523 21.90 -1.85 5.06
N MET A 524 21.71 -0.96 4.10
CA MET A 524 22.31 0.39 4.13
C MET A 524 21.90 1.20 5.36
N PHE A 525 20.67 1.04 5.83
CA PHE A 525 20.22 1.71 7.05
C PHE A 525 20.83 1.11 8.31
N HIS A 526 20.85 -0.23 8.42
CA HIS A 526 21.25 -0.95 9.65
C HIS A 526 22.74 -1.31 9.73
N ALA A 527 23.46 -1.29 8.61
CA ALA A 527 24.90 -1.51 8.49
C ALA A 527 25.57 -0.39 7.65
N PRO A 528 25.48 0.88 8.08
CA PRO A 528 25.84 2.04 7.26
C PRO A 528 27.34 2.20 7.01
N ARG A 529 28.21 1.42 7.66
CA ARG A 529 29.68 1.53 7.55
C ARG A 529 30.23 1.00 6.23
N ALA A 530 29.50 0.09 5.58
CA ALA A 530 29.85 -0.44 4.26
C ALA A 530 29.48 0.54 3.13
N VAL A 531 30.13 0.41 1.97
CA VAL A 531 29.80 1.13 0.73
C VAL A 531 28.98 0.21 -0.17
N TYR A 532 27.71 0.55 -0.42
CA TYR A 532 26.82 -0.30 -1.21
C TYR A 532 27.04 -0.10 -2.71
N ALA A 533 27.57 -1.16 -3.33
CA ALA A 533 28.08 -1.18 -4.70
C ALA A 533 26.99 -1.49 -5.74
N TRP A 534 27.31 -1.20 -7.01
CA TRP A 534 26.59 -1.69 -8.21
C TRP A 534 25.10 -1.35 -8.29
N GLN A 535 24.73 -0.15 -7.86
CA GLN A 535 23.36 0.34 -7.94
C GLN A 535 23.01 0.95 -9.31
N LEU A 536 24.01 1.36 -10.09
CA LEU A 536 23.83 2.06 -11.36
C LEU A 536 24.40 1.24 -12.55
N SER A 537 23.87 1.47 -13.75
CA SER A 537 24.41 0.91 -14.99
C SER A 537 25.62 1.71 -15.51
N TRP A 538 26.46 1.06 -16.31
CA TRP A 538 27.56 1.69 -17.05
C TRP A 538 27.29 1.61 -18.56
N PRO A 539 27.58 2.65 -19.37
CA PRO A 539 28.13 3.97 -19.00
C PRO A 539 27.16 4.81 -18.15
N PRO A 540 27.68 5.76 -17.34
CA PRO A 540 26.86 6.50 -16.39
C PRO A 540 25.97 7.50 -17.13
N ALA A 541 24.72 7.64 -16.69
CA ALA A 541 23.90 8.79 -17.09
C ALA A 541 24.56 10.09 -16.62
N GLU A 542 24.28 11.20 -17.30
CA GLU A 542 24.94 12.49 -17.05
C GLU A 542 24.87 12.93 -15.58
N GLN A 543 23.72 12.80 -14.94
CA GLN A 543 23.52 13.15 -13.53
C GLN A 543 24.35 12.30 -12.54
N PHE A 544 24.91 11.18 -12.99
CA PHE A 544 25.74 10.28 -12.19
C PHE A 544 27.24 10.42 -12.50
N ARG A 545 27.62 11.29 -13.44
CA ARG A 545 29.03 11.56 -13.73
C ARG A 545 29.73 12.10 -12.48
N GLY A 546 30.90 11.56 -12.18
CA GLY A 546 31.68 11.94 -11.00
C GLY A 546 31.36 11.16 -9.72
N LEU A 547 30.35 10.27 -9.74
CA LEU A 547 30.20 9.29 -8.67
C LEU A 547 31.36 8.27 -8.70
N PRO A 548 31.77 7.73 -7.54
CA PRO A 548 32.77 6.67 -7.48
C PRO A 548 32.40 5.45 -8.33
N ASP A 549 33.41 4.87 -9.00
CA ASP A 549 33.24 3.71 -9.90
C ASP A 549 32.56 2.50 -9.23
N ILE A 550 32.66 2.37 -7.90
CA ILE A 550 32.04 1.27 -7.15
C ILE A 550 30.50 1.26 -7.23
N HIS A 551 29.85 2.39 -7.52
CA HIS A 551 28.39 2.42 -7.67
C HIS A 551 27.92 1.91 -9.04
N PHE A 552 28.82 1.75 -10.01
CA PHE A 552 28.51 1.32 -11.37
C PHE A 552 28.81 -0.17 -11.55
N LYS A 553 27.84 -0.90 -12.09
CA LYS A 553 27.96 -2.35 -12.36
C LYS A 553 29.20 -2.65 -13.20
N ASP A 554 29.92 -3.69 -12.80
CA ASP A 554 31.08 -4.24 -13.49
C ASP A 554 32.30 -3.30 -13.62
N ARG A 555 32.31 -2.13 -12.97
CA ARG A 555 33.46 -1.20 -13.00
C ARG A 555 34.52 -1.55 -11.96
N VAL A 556 34.10 -1.74 -10.71
CA VAL A 556 34.97 -2.19 -9.61
C VAL A 556 34.28 -3.38 -8.94
N PRO A 557 34.94 -4.56 -8.82
CA PRO A 557 34.34 -5.72 -8.15
C PRO A 557 34.18 -5.46 -6.65
N PRO A 558 32.98 -5.69 -6.07
CA PRO A 558 32.73 -5.47 -4.64
C PRO A 558 33.57 -6.43 -3.78
N ASP A 559 33.89 -6.05 -2.55
CA ASP A 559 34.67 -6.90 -1.65
C ASP A 559 33.80 -8.03 -1.07
N THR A 560 32.54 -7.74 -0.78
CA THR A 560 31.56 -8.69 -0.23
C THR A 560 30.28 -8.71 -1.08
N ILE A 561 29.69 -9.90 -1.25
CA ILE A 561 28.37 -10.09 -1.88
C ILE A 561 27.44 -10.73 -0.86
N VAL A 562 26.28 -10.11 -0.62
CA VAL A 562 25.21 -10.66 0.23
C VAL A 562 24.04 -11.06 -0.66
N ALA A 563 23.75 -12.34 -0.73
CA ALA A 563 22.71 -12.91 -1.57
C ALA A 563 21.61 -13.56 -0.71
N PHE A 564 20.45 -12.93 -0.68
CA PHE A 564 19.22 -13.51 -0.13
C PHE A 564 18.64 -14.46 -1.18
N GLY A 565 18.39 -15.71 -0.80
CA GLY A 565 17.79 -16.72 -1.67
C GLY A 565 16.52 -16.24 -2.42
N PRO A 566 16.08 -16.92 -3.49
CA PRO A 566 16.71 -18.03 -4.21
C PRO A 566 17.80 -17.59 -5.21
N VAL A 567 18.18 -16.31 -5.25
CA VAL A 567 19.09 -15.75 -6.27
C VAL A 567 20.49 -16.37 -6.27
N VAL A 568 20.83 -17.11 -5.20
CA VAL A 568 22.12 -17.80 -5.03
C VAL A 568 22.43 -18.79 -6.14
N GLY A 569 21.43 -19.47 -6.72
CA GLY A 569 21.64 -20.50 -7.74
C GLY A 569 22.29 -19.92 -9.01
N PRO A 570 21.63 -18.96 -9.69
CA PRO A 570 22.23 -18.23 -10.81
C PRO A 570 23.52 -17.49 -10.42
N LEU A 571 23.57 -16.90 -9.21
CA LEU A 571 24.75 -16.18 -8.74
C LEU A 571 25.98 -17.08 -8.65
N ARG A 572 25.88 -18.29 -8.10
CA ARG A 572 27.00 -19.24 -8.02
C ARG A 572 27.57 -19.58 -9.39
N LYS A 573 26.70 -19.78 -10.40
CA LYS A 573 27.14 -20.02 -11.79
C LYS A 573 27.89 -18.83 -12.37
N MET A 574 27.42 -17.62 -12.10
CA MET A 574 28.09 -16.39 -12.52
C MET A 574 29.44 -16.22 -11.82
N LEU A 575 29.51 -16.44 -10.50
CA LEU A 575 30.74 -16.33 -9.72
C LEU A 575 31.76 -17.41 -10.10
N SER A 576 31.33 -18.65 -10.41
CA SER A 576 32.25 -19.69 -10.90
C SER A 576 32.83 -19.36 -12.27
N ALA A 577 32.07 -18.68 -13.14
CA ALA A 577 32.55 -18.26 -14.45
C ALA A 577 33.50 -17.07 -14.38
N ARG A 578 33.26 -16.11 -13.47
CA ARG A 578 34.12 -14.92 -13.29
C ARG A 578 35.36 -15.19 -12.42
N GLY A 579 35.28 -16.18 -11.52
CA GLY A 579 36.30 -16.42 -10.50
C GLY A 579 36.33 -15.33 -9.43
N GLY A 580 37.30 -15.41 -8.51
CA GLY A 580 37.63 -14.30 -7.60
C GLY A 580 36.72 -14.13 -6.38
N TYR A 581 35.73 -14.99 -6.14
CA TYR A 581 34.93 -14.97 -4.92
C TYR A 581 34.84 -16.35 -4.27
N VAL A 582 34.97 -16.40 -2.94
CA VAL A 582 34.85 -17.61 -2.13
C VAL A 582 33.66 -17.49 -1.17
N PRO A 583 32.93 -18.58 -0.86
CA PRO A 583 31.91 -18.57 0.18
C PRO A 583 32.53 -18.21 1.53
N ALA A 584 31.95 -17.23 2.22
CA ALA A 584 32.41 -16.76 3.53
C ALA A 584 31.46 -17.16 4.66
N ALA A 585 30.15 -17.12 4.43
CA ALA A 585 29.15 -17.55 5.40
C ALA A 585 27.82 -17.94 4.74
N THR A 586 27.04 -18.77 5.44
CA THR A 586 25.62 -18.98 5.17
C THR A 586 24.86 -18.68 6.45
N LEU A 587 23.96 -17.71 6.42
CA LEU A 587 23.12 -17.35 7.57
C LEU A 587 21.85 -18.20 7.51
N ASP A 588 21.67 -19.07 8.51
CA ASP A 588 20.56 -20.03 8.61
C ASP A 588 19.26 -19.35 9.07
N VAL A 589 18.79 -18.41 8.25
CA VAL A 589 17.52 -17.70 8.42
C VAL A 589 16.81 -17.67 7.08
N TYR A 590 15.48 -17.75 7.11
CA TYR A 590 14.67 -17.62 5.90
C TYR A 590 14.93 -16.27 5.25
N TRP A 591 15.31 -16.31 3.97
CA TRP A 591 15.83 -15.15 3.25
C TRP A 591 14.85 -14.00 3.11
N ARG A 592 13.55 -14.28 3.05
CA ARG A 592 12.54 -13.27 2.74
C ARG A 592 12.19 -12.48 3.99
N ASP A 593 12.07 -11.17 3.84
CA ASP A 593 11.45 -10.37 4.88
C ASP A 593 9.93 -10.55 4.87
N ASP A 594 9.46 -11.11 5.97
CA ASP A 594 8.10 -11.51 6.26
C ASP A 594 7.54 -10.72 7.46
N ALA A 595 8.17 -9.60 7.83
CA ALA A 595 7.66 -8.61 8.78
C ALA A 595 6.83 -7.50 8.10
N ARG A 596 6.54 -7.67 6.80
CA ARG A 596 5.74 -6.75 5.98
C ARG A 596 4.31 -6.59 6.51
N PRO A 597 3.65 -5.43 6.32
CA PRO A 597 2.29 -5.23 6.81
C PRO A 597 1.22 -5.97 6.00
N GLU A 598 1.50 -6.37 4.76
CA GLU A 598 0.56 -7.12 3.92
C GLU A 598 0.46 -8.59 4.40
N LEU A 599 -0.71 -9.02 4.87
CA LEU A 599 -0.88 -10.35 5.50
C LEU A 599 -0.43 -11.53 4.62
N PHE A 600 -0.62 -11.47 3.30
CA PHE A 600 -0.17 -12.54 2.39
C PHE A 600 1.36 -12.60 2.21
N TRP A 601 2.10 -11.60 2.69
CA TRP A 601 3.56 -11.59 2.77
C TRP A 601 4.08 -11.56 4.21
N HIS A 602 3.19 -11.58 5.19
CA HIS A 602 3.52 -11.54 6.61
C HIS A 602 3.61 -12.96 7.19
N ALA A 603 4.56 -13.18 8.08
CA ALA A 603 4.59 -14.37 8.93
C ALA A 603 4.65 -13.95 10.40
N PHE A 604 3.68 -14.41 11.19
CA PHE A 604 3.61 -14.12 12.63
C PHE A 604 4.61 -14.95 13.46
N GLY A 605 5.26 -15.94 12.84
CA GLY A 605 6.24 -16.80 13.46
C GLY A 605 7.44 -17.06 12.55
N PRO A 606 8.53 -17.66 13.08
CA PRO A 606 9.69 -18.00 12.27
C PRO A 606 9.32 -19.08 11.23
N VAL A 607 9.75 -18.88 9.99
CA VAL A 607 9.67 -19.91 8.94
C VAL A 607 10.76 -20.94 9.23
N ALA A 608 10.40 -22.02 9.92
CA ALA A 608 11.35 -23.05 10.35
C ALA A 608 11.70 -24.07 9.26
N ARG A 609 10.85 -24.21 8.24
CA ARG A 609 11.01 -25.18 7.15
C ARG A 609 11.26 -24.43 5.84
N PHE A 610 12.52 -24.25 5.50
CA PHE A 610 12.97 -23.72 4.22
C PHE A 610 14.19 -24.50 3.74
N ASP A 611 14.42 -24.53 2.44
CA ASP A 611 15.58 -25.20 1.88
C ASP A 611 16.85 -24.37 2.13
N ARG A 612 17.70 -24.79 3.07
CA ARG A 612 18.95 -24.09 3.40
C ARG A 612 19.93 -24.00 2.22
N ALA A 613 19.75 -24.79 1.16
CA ALA A 613 20.61 -24.75 -0.03
C ALA A 613 20.21 -23.65 -1.02
N THR A 614 18.97 -23.16 -0.96
CA THR A 614 18.44 -22.15 -1.88
C THR A 614 17.79 -20.95 -1.18
N GLU A 615 17.21 -21.13 0.00
CA GLU A 615 16.36 -20.17 0.72
C GLU A 615 17.02 -19.57 1.99
N ALA A 616 18.34 -19.69 2.12
CA ALA A 616 19.11 -19.00 3.16
C ALA A 616 19.68 -17.65 2.66
N ILE A 617 20.47 -16.98 3.49
CA ILE A 617 21.29 -15.84 3.07
C ILE A 617 22.74 -16.31 2.91
N TYR A 618 23.35 -16.02 1.77
CA TYR A 618 24.71 -16.43 1.44
C TYR A 618 25.61 -15.23 1.33
N ILE A 619 26.81 -15.36 1.87
CA ILE A 619 27.81 -14.31 1.82
C ILE A 619 29.04 -14.84 1.11
N PHE A 620 29.50 -14.09 0.12
CA PHE A 620 30.72 -14.36 -0.62
C PHE A 620 31.70 -13.23 -0.39
N ARG A 621 32.99 -13.54 -0.31
CA ARG A 621 34.08 -12.56 -0.22
C ARG A 621 35.00 -12.69 -1.41
N ARG A 622 35.52 -11.55 -1.85
CA ARG A 622 36.55 -11.53 -2.89
C ARG A 622 37.78 -12.28 -2.37
N ALA A 623 38.29 -13.23 -3.16
CA ALA A 623 39.55 -13.92 -2.85
C ALA A 623 40.64 -12.85 -2.77
N ARG A 624 41.36 -12.78 -1.64
CA ARG A 624 42.56 -11.95 -1.56
C ARG A 624 43.59 -12.58 -2.50
N ALA A 625 44.23 -11.77 -3.33
CA ALA A 625 45.46 -12.22 -3.96
C ALA A 625 46.41 -12.57 -2.81
N GLU A 626 46.81 -13.85 -2.73
CA GLU A 626 47.95 -14.22 -1.91
C GLU A 626 49.15 -13.53 -2.55
N ASN A 627 49.55 -12.40 -1.96
CA ASN A 627 50.74 -11.66 -2.37
C ASN A 627 52.00 -12.40 -1.92
#